data_AF-A0A3D3AHS6-F1
#
_entry.id   AF-A0A3D3AHS6-F1
#
_cell.length_a   1.000
_cell.length_b   1.000
_cell.length_c   1.000
_cell.angle_alpha   90.00
_cell.angle_beta   90.00
_cell.angle_gamma   90.00
#
_symmetry.space_group_name_H-M   'P 1'
#
loop_
_entity.id
_entity.type
_entity.pdbx_description
1 polymer ?
#
loop_
_entity_poly.entity_id
_entity_poly.type
_entity_poly.pdbx_seq_one_letter_code
_entity_poly.pdbx_strand_id
1 'polypeptide(L)' 'MKKARLIYNPYSGDRSFRYRLDLVIDKLERGGYEVTPYRTMSV' A
#
# COMPACT_ATOMS: atom_id res chain seq x y z
N MET A 1 6.71 9.38 14.72
CA MET A 1 6.39 8.63 13.48
C MET A 1 5.35 9.40 12.69
N LYS A 2 5.46 9.46 11.36
CA LYS A 2 4.48 10.13 10.50
C LYS A 2 3.38 9.14 10.11
N LYS A 3 2.14 9.57 9.92
CA LYS A 3 1.06 8.67 9.48
C LYS A 3 0.88 8.75 7.97
N ALA A 4 0.75 7.61 7.30
CA ALA A 4 0.56 7.52 5.85
C ALA A 4 -0.62 6.59 5.51
N ARG A 5 -1.48 7.02 4.57
CA ARG A 5 -2.50 6.15 3.98
C ARG A 5 -2.02 5.64 2.62
N LEU A 6 -1.88 4.33 2.48
CA LEU A 6 -1.53 3.69 1.22
C LEU A 6 -2.80 3.38 0.43
N ILE A 7 -3.15 4.25 -0.51
CA ILE A 7 -4.32 4.08 -1.38
C ILE A 7 -3.89 3.33 -2.64
N TYR A 8 -4.53 2.20 -2.95
CA TYR A 8 -4.20 1.39 -4.11
C TYR A 8 -5.42 0.71 -4.75
N ASN A 9 -5.38 0.53 -6.08
CA ASN A 9 -6.35 -0.27 -6.83
C ASN A 9 -5.79 -1.69 -7.06
N PRO A 10 -6.47 -2.77 -6.61
CA PRO A 10 -5.98 -4.14 -6.76
C PRO A 10 -6.02 -4.67 -8.21
N TYR A 11 -6.62 -3.91 -9.13
CA TYR A 11 -6.74 -4.23 -10.54
C TYR A 11 -5.83 -3.39 -11.45
N SER A 12 -5.06 -2.44 -10.89
CA SER A 12 -4.10 -1.64 -11.66
C SER A 12 -2.99 -2.49 -12.27
N GLY A 13 -2.59 -2.15 -13.49
CA GLY A 13 -1.48 -2.78 -14.20
C GLY A 13 -1.69 -4.29 -14.42
N ASP A 14 -0.66 -5.08 -14.15
CA ASP A 14 -0.67 -6.55 -14.19
C ASP A 14 -1.31 -7.19 -12.94
N ARG A 15 -1.90 -6.37 -12.07
CA ARG A 15 -2.53 -6.78 -10.80
C ARG A 15 -1.54 -7.37 -9.78
N SER A 16 -0.24 -7.22 -9.98
CA SER A 16 0.79 -7.78 -9.10
C SER A 16 0.93 -7.00 -7.77
N PHE A 17 0.60 -5.70 -7.76
CA PHE A 17 0.84 -4.82 -6.61
C PHE A 17 0.15 -5.31 -5.33
N ARG A 18 -1.07 -5.83 -5.42
CA ARG A 18 -1.83 -6.35 -4.26
C ARG A 18 -1.12 -7.50 -3.54
N TYR A 19 -0.22 -8.21 -4.23
CA TYR A 19 0.56 -9.33 -3.66
C TYR A 19 1.88 -8.87 -3.05
N ARG A 20 2.22 -7.59 -3.16
CA ARG A 20 3.47 -7.00 -2.64
C ARG A 20 3.22 -6.00 -1.50
N LEU A 21 2.00 -5.96 -0.96
CA LEU A 21 1.62 -4.98 0.06
C LEU A 21 2.50 -5.08 1.30
N ASP A 22 2.78 -6.28 1.80
CA ASP A 22 3.63 -6.48 2.99
C ASP A 22 5.03 -5.91 2.79
N LEU A 23 5.63 -6.14 1.62
CA LEU A 23 6.94 -5.60 1.26
C LEU A 23 6.93 -4.06 1.21
N VAL A 24 5.87 -3.47 0.64
CA VAL A 24 5.74 -2.01 0.52
C VAL A 24 5.52 -1.38 1.89
N ILE A 25 4.68 -2.00 2.72
CA ILE A 25 4.40 -1.55 4.09
C ILE A 25 5.69 -1.61 4.93
N ASP A 26 6.41 -2.73 4.95
CA ASP A 26 7.70 -2.86 5.67
C ASP A 26 8.68 -1.75 5.27
N LYS A 27 8.83 -1.50 3.96
CA LYS A 27 9.75 -0.47 3.47
C LYS A 27 9.36 0.94 3.94
N LEU A 28 8.07 1.24 3.98
CA LEU A 28 7.55 2.53 4.45
C LEU A 28 7.67 2.66 5.97
N GLU A 29 7.39 1.58 6.72
CA GLU A 29 7.50 1.55 8.18
C GLU A 29 8.95 1.72 8.65
N ARG A 30 9.89 1.05 7.98
CA ARG A 30 11.33 1.27 8.19
C ARG A 30 11.78 2.70 7.87
N GLY A 31 11.02 3.40 7.02
CA GLY A 31 11.20 4.83 6.73
C GLY A 31 10.59 5.78 7.77
N GLY A 32 9.98 5.25 8.85
CA GLY A 32 9.40 6.04 9.94
C GLY A 32 7.94 6.42 9.75
N TYR A 33 7.22 5.74 8.85
CA TYR A 33 5.79 5.93 8.61
C TYR A 33 4.96 4.85 9.31
N GLU A 34 3.87 5.21 9.94
CA GLU A 34 2.81 4.27 10.32
C GLU A 34 1.84 4.18 9.13
N VAL A 35 1.75 3.01 8.49
CA VAL A 35 1.03 2.84 7.22
C VAL A 35 -0.31 2.17 7.42
N THR A 36 -1.38 2.77 6.87
CA THR A 36 -2.71 2.14 6.80
C THR A 36 -3.10 1.92 5.35
N PRO A 37 -3.19 0.66 4.87
CA PRO A 37 -3.61 0.38 3.50
C PRO A 37 -5.12 0.61 3.31
N TYR A 38 -5.48 1.18 2.17
CA TYR A 38 -6.86 1.37 1.73
C TYR A 38 -7.01 0.95 0.27
N ARG A 39 -7.83 -0.08 0.06
CA ARG A 39 -8.16 -0.60 -1.26
C ARG A 39 -9.24 0.27 -1.89
N THR A 40 -9.01 0.76 -3.11
CA THR A 40 -10.06 1.43 -3.89
C THR A 40 -10.92 0.40 -4.62
N MET A 41 -12.20 0.72 -4.80
CA MET A 41 -13.07 -0.02 -5.71
C MET A 41 -12.67 0.31 -7.14
N SER A 42 -12.62 -0.69 -8.02
CA SER A 42 -12.63 -0.42 -9.46
C SER A 42 -14.01 0.10 -9.80
N VAL A 43 -14.05 1.30 -10.38
CA VAL A 43 -15.20 1.77 -11.17
C VAL A 43 -15.21 0.98 -12.46
#